data_AF-A0A372LE62-F1
#
_entry.id   AF-A0A372LE62-F1
#
_cell.length_a   1.000
_cell.length_b   1.000
_cell.length_c   1.000
_cell.angle_alpha   90.00
_cell.angle_beta   90.00
_cell.angle_gamma   90.00
#
_symmetry.space_group_name_H-M   'P 1'
#
loop_
_entity.id
_entity.type
_entity.pdbx_description
1 polymer ?
#
loop_
_entity_poly.entity_id
_entity_poly.type
_entity_poly.pdbx_seq_one_letter_code
_entity_poly.pdbx_strand_id
1 'polypeptide(L)'
;MLGHDNKLSRVIEAVEQLAQHFTPKQAVVFALKEGFQYRANEIAELLGTTEMAVKSVFHRAKSRLEKSRHENESCSAGIYWPEEEQEKLLNLFSKALTNQDPAVLIQAIPDLQSLAACTENQPQAASNRSFAATTPANALCMAA
;
A
#
# COMPACT_ATOMS: atom_id res chain seq x y z
N MET A 1 -33.58 -14.43 -12.03
CA MET A 1 -33.13 -13.01 -12.10
C MET A 1 -32.44 -12.66 -10.77
N LEU A 2 -31.31 -13.32 -10.45
CA LEU A 2 -30.67 -13.33 -9.11
C LEU A 2 -29.13 -13.29 -9.21
N GLY A 3 -28.60 -12.63 -10.25
CA GLY A 3 -27.14 -12.63 -10.53
C GLY A 3 -26.41 -11.37 -10.10
N HIS A 4 -27.10 -10.23 -9.98
CA HIS A 4 -26.44 -8.93 -9.76
C HIS A 4 -26.16 -8.64 -8.30
N ASP A 5 -27.02 -9.08 -7.38
CA ASP A 5 -26.86 -8.83 -5.94
C ASP A 5 -25.63 -9.56 -5.37
N ASN A 6 -25.33 -10.77 -5.87
CA ASN A 6 -24.19 -11.56 -5.42
C ASN A 6 -22.84 -10.92 -5.81
N LYS A 7 -22.73 -10.35 -7.01
CA LYS A 7 -21.47 -9.75 -7.48
C LYS A 7 -21.10 -8.54 -6.62
N LEU A 8 -22.06 -7.67 -6.34
CA LEU A 8 -21.82 -6.44 -5.57
C LEU A 8 -21.49 -6.76 -4.11
N SER A 9 -22.17 -7.74 -3.48
CA SER A 9 -21.83 -8.21 -2.14
C SER A 9 -20.40 -8.75 -2.08
N ARG A 10 -19.97 -9.57 -3.04
CA ARG A 10 -18.59 -10.10 -3.07
C ARG A 10 -17.53 -9.02 -3.26
N VAL A 11 -17.84 -7.98 -4.05
CA VAL A 11 -16.94 -6.83 -4.21
C VAL A 11 -16.86 -6.05 -2.91
N ILE A 12 -17.98 -5.75 -2.25
CA ILE A 12 -17.99 -5.05 -0.96
C ILE A 12 -17.20 -5.82 0.08
N GLU A 13 -17.45 -7.12 0.24
CA GLU A 13 -16.70 -7.99 1.17
C GLU A 13 -15.19 -7.96 0.86
N ALA A 14 -14.81 -8.04 -0.42
CA ALA A 14 -13.40 -7.95 -0.81
C ALA A 14 -12.78 -6.59 -0.46
N VAL A 15 -13.52 -5.50 -0.62
CA VAL A 15 -13.07 -4.14 -0.29
C VAL A 15 -12.97 -3.94 1.22
N GLU A 16 -13.89 -4.48 2.01
CA GLU A 16 -13.80 -4.48 3.47
C GLU A 16 -12.59 -5.28 3.95
N GLN A 17 -12.32 -6.44 3.36
CA GLN A 17 -11.11 -7.21 3.63
C GLN A 17 -9.84 -6.41 3.26
N LEU A 18 -9.83 -5.72 2.11
CA LEU A 18 -8.72 -4.84 1.74
C LEU A 18 -8.50 -3.76 2.81
N ALA A 19 -9.57 -3.12 3.29
CA ALA A 19 -9.49 -2.09 4.33
C ALA A 19 -9.03 -2.65 5.68
N GLN A 20 -9.40 -3.89 6.01
CA GLN A 20 -8.98 -4.55 7.24
C GLN A 20 -7.50 -4.91 7.23
N HIS A 21 -6.89 -5.30 6.09
CA HIS A 21 -5.50 -5.78 6.05
C HIS A 21 -4.48 -4.76 5.51
N PHE A 22 -4.93 -3.73 4.79
CA PHE A 22 -4.05 -2.77 4.10
C PHE A 22 -4.29 -1.32 4.50
N THR A 23 -3.20 -0.54 4.51
CA THR A 23 -3.34 0.92 4.46
C THR A 23 -3.90 1.34 3.10
N PRO A 24 -4.53 2.53 2.96
CA PRO A 24 -5.08 2.99 1.69
C PRO A 24 -4.08 2.90 0.52
N LYS A 25 -2.82 3.27 0.76
CA LYS A 25 -1.74 3.18 -0.24
C LYS A 25 -1.42 1.74 -0.66
N GLN A 26 -1.40 0.82 0.29
CA GLN A 26 -1.18 -0.60 -0.01
C GLN A 26 -2.35 -1.19 -0.79
N ALA A 27 -3.59 -0.83 -0.43
CA ALA A 27 -4.80 -1.27 -1.12
C ALA A 27 -4.81 -0.78 -2.58
N VAL A 28 -4.45 0.49 -2.83
CA VAL A 28 -4.39 1.03 -4.20
C VAL A 28 -3.31 0.31 -5.02
N VAL A 29 -2.10 0.17 -4.49
CA VAL A 29 -1.01 -0.52 -5.20
C VAL A 29 -1.38 -1.98 -5.46
N PHE A 30 -1.98 -2.67 -4.49
CA PHE A 30 -2.40 -4.05 -4.63
C PHE A 30 -3.52 -4.21 -5.67
N ALA A 31 -4.55 -3.36 -5.62
CA ALA A 31 -5.66 -3.39 -6.57
C ALA A 31 -5.21 -3.08 -7.99
N LEU A 32 -4.37 -2.05 -8.19
CA LEU A 32 -3.81 -1.75 -9.51
C LEU A 32 -2.92 -2.89 -10.03
N LYS A 33 -2.10 -3.49 -9.16
CA LYS A 33 -1.16 -4.54 -9.55
C LYS A 33 -1.83 -5.88 -9.85
N GLU A 34 -2.67 -6.37 -8.93
CA GLU A 34 -3.27 -7.72 -9.00
C GLU A 34 -4.71 -7.70 -9.53
N GLY A 35 -5.48 -6.64 -9.22
CA GLY A 35 -6.86 -6.50 -9.71
C GLY A 35 -6.94 -6.00 -11.15
N PHE A 36 -6.11 -5.03 -11.52
CA PHE A 36 -6.13 -4.39 -12.85
C PHE A 36 -4.89 -4.71 -13.72
N GLN A 37 -3.95 -5.52 -13.20
CA GLN A 37 -2.75 -5.98 -13.92
C GLN A 37 -1.79 -4.88 -14.42
N TYR A 38 -1.74 -3.74 -13.74
CA TYR A 38 -0.80 -2.66 -14.07
C TYR A 38 0.66 -3.08 -13.80
N ARG A 39 1.60 -2.52 -14.57
CA ARG A 39 3.04 -2.69 -14.33
C ARG A 39 3.51 -1.76 -13.22
N ALA A 40 4.62 -2.12 -12.57
CA ALA A 40 5.11 -1.38 -11.42
C ALA A 40 5.58 0.04 -11.80
N ASN A 41 6.10 0.23 -13.01
CA ASN A 41 6.47 1.53 -13.55
C ASN A 41 5.24 2.42 -13.81
N GLU A 42 4.15 1.86 -14.35
CA GLU A 42 2.91 2.61 -14.59
C GLU A 42 2.29 3.09 -13.27
N ILE A 43 2.26 2.23 -12.25
CA ILE A 43 1.79 2.59 -10.91
C ILE A 43 2.70 3.67 -10.28
N ALA A 44 4.00 3.59 -10.53
CA ALA A 44 4.96 4.56 -10.01
C ALA A 44 4.72 5.95 -10.61
N GLU A 45 4.46 6.04 -11.91
CA GLU A 45 4.08 7.28 -12.59
C GLU A 45 2.77 7.84 -12.03
N LEU A 46 1.74 7.01 -11.86
CA LEU A 46 0.44 7.42 -11.32
C LEU A 46 0.51 7.95 -9.87
N LEU A 47 1.39 7.36 -9.05
CA LEU A 47 1.57 7.74 -7.65
C LEU A 47 2.70 8.75 -7.43
N GLY A 48 3.35 9.24 -8.49
CA GLY A 48 4.50 10.15 -8.39
C GLY A 48 5.66 9.59 -7.55
N THR A 49 5.91 8.28 -7.63
CA THR A 49 6.93 7.58 -6.83
C THR A 49 7.87 6.75 -7.71
N THR A 50 8.75 5.94 -7.12
CA THR A 50 9.68 5.07 -7.86
C THR A 50 9.15 3.65 -8.00
N GLU A 51 9.54 2.94 -9.05
CA GLU A 51 9.18 1.53 -9.25
C GLU A 51 9.61 0.65 -8.06
N MET A 52 10.78 0.94 -7.47
CA MET A 52 11.25 0.25 -6.26
C MET A 52 10.34 0.52 -5.06
N ALA A 53 9.86 1.75 -4.88
CA ALA A 53 8.90 2.07 -3.83
C ALA A 53 7.59 1.30 -4.02
N VAL A 54 7.07 1.23 -5.24
CA VAL A 54 5.88 0.43 -5.57
C VAL A 54 6.09 -1.05 -5.23
N LYS A 55 7.20 -1.64 -5.71
CA LYS A 55 7.55 -3.05 -5.42
C LYS A 55 7.66 -3.31 -3.91
N SER A 56 8.24 -2.38 -3.17
CA SER A 56 8.39 -2.48 -1.72
C SER A 56 7.04 -2.37 -0.97
N VAL A 57 6.16 -1.45 -1.39
CA VAL A 57 4.80 -1.33 -0.84
C VAL A 57 4.00 -2.60 -1.13
N PHE A 58 4.09 -3.10 -2.36
CA PHE A 58 3.41 -4.31 -2.79
C PHE A 58 3.88 -5.57 -2.02
N HIS A 59 5.19 -5.72 -1.85
CA HIS A 59 5.75 -6.82 -1.04
C HIS A 59 5.24 -6.77 0.40
N ARG A 60 5.20 -5.57 0.99
CA ARG A 60 4.66 -5.37 2.35
C ARG A 60 3.18 -5.70 2.44
N ALA A 61 2.38 -5.35 1.42
CA ALA A 61 0.99 -5.77 1.32
C ALA A 61 0.88 -7.30 1.31
N LYS A 62 1.60 -8.00 0.41
CA LYS A 62 1.59 -9.47 0.37
C LYS A 62 2.00 -10.11 1.71
N SER A 63 3.05 -9.60 2.35
CA SER A 63 3.49 -10.13 3.65
C SER A 63 2.44 -9.95 4.75
N ARG A 64 1.65 -8.86 4.74
CA ARG A 64 0.56 -8.65 5.71
C ARG A 64 -0.57 -9.65 5.51
N LEU A 65 -0.94 -9.93 4.26
CA LEU A 65 -1.97 -10.91 3.92
C LEU A 65 -1.56 -12.33 4.34
N GLU A 66 -0.30 -12.69 4.13
CA GLU A 66 0.21 -14.01 4.51
C GLU A 66 0.26 -14.21 6.04
N LYS A 67 0.56 -13.14 6.78
CA LYS A 67 0.55 -13.15 8.25
C LYS A 67 -0.86 -13.28 8.82
N SER A 68 -1.82 -12.47 8.33
CA SER A 68 -3.20 -12.56 8.80
C SER A 68 -3.83 -13.92 8.53
N ARG A 69 -3.43 -14.59 7.44
CA ARG A 69 -3.84 -15.97 7.15
C ARG A 69 -3.27 -17.01 8.12
N HIS A 70 -2.06 -16.82 8.63
CA HIS A 70 -1.42 -17.77 9.55
C HIS A 70 -1.83 -17.56 11.01
N GLU A 71 -1.97 -16.32 11.43
CA GLU A 71 -2.11 -15.99 12.85
C GLU A 71 -3.59 -15.85 13.27
N ASN A 72 -4.55 -15.86 12.34
CA ASN A 72 -5.96 -15.48 12.59
C ASN A 72 -6.09 -14.11 13.31
N GLU A 73 -4.99 -13.35 13.35
CA GLU A 73 -4.93 -12.02 13.87
C GLU A 73 -5.31 -11.08 12.73
N SER A 74 -6.47 -10.45 12.87
CA SER A 74 -6.81 -9.29 12.08
C SER A 74 -5.75 -8.22 12.36
N CYS A 75 -4.74 -8.12 11.49
CA CYS A 75 -3.88 -6.95 11.45
C CYS A 75 -4.83 -5.74 11.41
N SER A 76 -4.79 -4.85 12.40
CA SER A 76 -5.75 -3.77 12.55
C SER A 76 -5.53 -2.64 11.52
N ALA A 77 -5.51 -2.98 10.23
CA ALA A 77 -5.29 -2.01 9.18
C ALA A 77 -6.49 -1.07 8.97
N GLY A 78 -7.66 -1.45 9.50
CA GLY A 78 -8.86 -0.60 9.54
C GLY A 78 -8.64 0.73 10.29
N ILE A 79 -7.64 0.81 11.18
CA ILE A 79 -7.28 2.05 11.90
C ILE A 79 -6.60 3.07 10.96
N TYR A 80 -6.04 2.63 9.82
CA TYR A 80 -5.27 3.49 8.93
C TYR A 80 -6.11 4.21 7.87
N TRP A 81 -7.41 3.94 7.80
CA TRP A 81 -8.32 4.64 6.91
C TRP A 81 -8.97 5.75 7.72
N PRO A 82 -8.73 7.04 7.42
CA PRO A 82 -9.32 8.12 8.18
C PRO A 82 -10.84 8.05 8.05
N GLU A 83 -11.57 8.12 9.17
CA GLU A 83 -13.04 8.00 9.20
C GLU A 83 -13.73 8.94 8.21
N GLU A 84 -13.19 10.16 8.04
CA GLU A 84 -13.69 11.17 7.10
C GLU A 84 -13.59 10.74 5.62
N GLU A 85 -12.55 9.97 5.26
CA GLU A 85 -12.33 9.49 3.89
C GLU A 85 -12.71 8.01 3.72
N GLN A 86 -12.99 7.29 4.80
CA GLN A 86 -13.16 5.84 4.78
C GLN A 86 -14.34 5.42 3.89
N GLU A 87 -15.51 6.04 4.09
CA GLU A 87 -16.69 5.77 3.26
C GLU A 87 -16.41 6.06 1.78
N LYS A 88 -15.74 7.19 1.51
CA LYS A 88 -15.36 7.61 0.15
C LYS A 88 -14.42 6.59 -0.49
N LEU A 89 -13.38 6.14 0.23
CA LEU A 89 -12.44 5.14 -0.23
C LEU A 89 -13.13 3.80 -0.53
N LEU A 90 -13.95 3.30 0.40
CA LEU A 90 -14.70 2.05 0.21
C LEU A 90 -15.60 2.12 -1.03
N ASN A 91 -16.30 3.25 -1.22
CA ASN A 91 -17.14 3.48 -2.39
C ASN A 91 -16.33 3.53 -3.70
N LEU A 92 -15.19 4.21 -3.71
CA LEU A 92 -14.30 4.27 -4.89
C LEU A 92 -13.76 2.89 -5.28
N PHE A 93 -13.29 2.11 -4.31
CA PHE A 93 -12.83 0.74 -4.54
C PHE A 93 -13.97 -0.15 -5.05
N SER A 94 -15.15 -0.07 -4.43
CA SER A 94 -16.32 -0.84 -4.86
C SER A 94 -16.73 -0.52 -6.30
N LYS A 95 -16.77 0.78 -6.66
CA LYS A 95 -17.05 1.23 -8.03
C LYS A 95 -15.99 0.75 -9.03
N ALA A 96 -14.71 0.94 -8.70
CA ALA A 96 -13.62 0.55 -9.59
C ALA A 96 -13.62 -0.95 -9.87
N LEU A 97 -13.80 -1.79 -8.84
CA LEU A 97 -13.84 -3.24 -8.99
C LEU A 97 -15.13 -3.74 -9.66
N THR A 98 -16.28 -3.13 -9.34
CA THR A 98 -17.57 -3.52 -9.95
C THR A 98 -17.59 -3.23 -11.45
N ASN A 99 -17.10 -2.04 -11.83
CA ASN A 99 -17.04 -1.57 -13.22
C ASN A 99 -15.80 -2.07 -13.97
N GLN A 100 -14.84 -2.71 -13.28
CA GLN A 100 -13.52 -3.05 -13.82
C GLN A 100 -12.82 -1.83 -14.43
N ASP A 101 -13.06 -0.66 -13.83
CA ASP A 101 -12.54 0.61 -14.29
C ASP A 101 -11.56 1.19 -13.26
N PRO A 102 -10.24 1.10 -13.49
CA PRO A 102 -9.24 1.68 -12.61
C PRO A 102 -9.24 3.21 -12.67
N ALA A 103 -9.81 3.85 -13.70
CA ALA A 103 -9.77 5.29 -13.88
C ALA A 103 -10.46 6.02 -12.72
N VAL A 104 -11.57 5.46 -12.21
CA VAL A 104 -12.31 6.03 -11.07
C VAL A 104 -11.44 6.10 -9.81
N LEU A 105 -10.61 5.07 -9.60
CA LEU A 105 -9.67 5.02 -8.48
C LEU A 105 -8.49 5.96 -8.71
N ILE A 106 -7.93 5.96 -9.92
CA ILE A 106 -6.77 6.78 -10.31
C ILE A 106 -7.08 8.28 -10.22
N GLN A 107 -8.23 8.71 -10.72
CA GLN A 107 -8.65 10.11 -10.68
C GLN A 107 -8.83 10.62 -9.25
N ALA A 108 -9.17 9.73 -8.31
CA ALA A 108 -9.31 10.09 -6.90
C ALA A 108 -7.97 10.13 -6.15
N ILE A 109 -6.88 9.54 -6.69
CA ILE A 109 -5.55 9.53 -6.04
C ILE A 109 -5.10 10.91 -5.54
N PRO A 110 -5.11 11.99 -6.36
CA PRO A 110 -4.66 13.31 -5.91
C PRO A 110 -5.54 13.92 -4.81
N ASP A 111 -6.81 13.52 -4.71
CA ASP A 111 -7.76 14.03 -3.72
C ASP A 111 -7.68 13.30 -2.38
N LEU A 112 -6.90 12.22 -2.28
CA LEU A 112 -6.81 11.38 -1.09
C LEU A 112 -5.56 11.74 -0.29
N GLN A 113 -5.75 12.46 0.81
CA GLN A 113 -4.64 12.85 1.69
C GLN A 113 -3.94 11.62 2.31
N SER A 114 -4.71 10.55 2.50
CA SER A 114 -4.24 9.22 2.90
C SER A 114 -3.19 8.60 1.97
N LEU A 115 -3.16 9.00 0.69
CA LEU A 115 -2.17 8.58 -0.30
C LEU A 115 -1.03 9.59 -0.45
N ALA A 116 -1.32 10.87 -0.16
CA ALA A 116 -0.42 12.01 -0.23
C ALA A 116 0.62 12.07 0.90
N ALA A 117 0.57 11.19 1.90
CA ALA A 117 1.57 11.13 2.99
C ALA A 117 3.03 10.85 2.54
N CYS A 118 3.35 10.95 1.25
CA CYS A 118 4.73 11.01 0.75
C CYS A 118 5.00 12.20 -0.18
N THR A 119 4.10 13.16 -0.38
CA THR A 119 4.42 14.42 -1.06
C THR A 119 4.80 15.49 -0.04
N GLU A 120 5.86 15.22 0.72
CA GLU A 120 6.73 16.31 1.18
C GLU A 120 7.83 16.45 0.12
N ASN A 121 7.64 17.40 -0.80
CA ASN A 121 8.68 17.81 -1.73
C ASN A 121 9.60 18.85 -1.05
N GLN A 122 10.75 18.38 -0.50
CA GLN A 122 12.14 18.91 -0.69
C GLN A 122 12.57 20.26 0.00
N PRO A 123 13.86 20.57 0.34
CA PRO A 123 15.18 19.87 0.24
C PRO A 123 16.04 19.79 1.55
N GLN A 124 17.22 19.13 1.43
CA GLN A 124 18.41 19.12 2.32
C GLN A 124 18.40 18.03 3.43
N ALA A 125 19.38 17.14 3.58
CA ALA A 125 20.81 17.27 3.32
C ALA A 125 21.39 15.99 2.71
N ALA A 126 22.31 16.20 1.77
CA ALA A 126 23.39 15.25 1.56
C ALA A 126 24.10 15.03 2.90
N SER A 127 23.96 13.84 3.48
CA SER A 127 24.88 13.39 4.51
C SER A 127 25.44 12.06 4.06
N ASN A 128 26.68 12.14 3.60
CA ASN A 128 27.62 11.05 3.44
C ASN A 128 27.40 10.01 4.55
N ARG A 129 26.70 8.91 4.24
CA ARG A 129 27.06 7.66 4.87
C ARG A 129 28.13 7.03 4.01
N SER A 130 29.34 7.48 4.31
CA SER A 130 30.55 6.68 4.19
C SER A 130 30.19 5.24 4.53
N PHE A 131 30.31 4.33 3.57
CA PHE A 131 30.42 2.91 3.85
C PHE A 131 31.74 2.71 4.60
N ALA A 132 31.72 2.95 5.91
CA ALA A 132 32.79 2.52 6.78
C ALA A 132 32.67 1.01 6.89
N ALA A 133 33.48 0.33 6.07
CA ALA A 133 33.79 -1.08 6.25
C ALA A 133 34.16 -1.31 7.72
N THR A 134 33.32 -2.05 8.43
CA THR A 134 33.63 -2.48 9.79
C THR A 134 34.63 -3.64 9.69
N THR A 135 35.91 -3.31 9.66
CA THR A 135 36.98 -4.23 9.99
C THR A 135 36.92 -4.50 11.49
N PRO A 136 36.84 -5.75 11.98
CA PRO A 136 37.03 -6.03 13.40
C PRO A 136 38.52 -5.89 13.74
N ALA A 137 38.91 -4.74 14.29
CA ALA A 137 40.25 -4.53 14.81
C ALA A 137 40.38 -5.17 16.20
N ASN A 138 41.21 -6.21 16.26
CA ASN A 138 42.00 -6.70 17.40
C ASN A 138 41.50 -6.36 18.81
N ALA A 139 40.94 -7.37 19.48
CA ALA A 139 40.93 -7.45 20.93
C ALA A 139 42.38 -7.54 21.46
N LEU A 140 42.99 -6.39 21.75
CA LEU A 140 44.21 -6.30 22.55
C LEU A 140 43.79 -6.07 24.01
N CYS A 141 43.77 -7.15 24.79
CA CYS A 141 43.47 -7.13 26.22
C CYS A 141 44.77 -6.85 26.99
N MET A 142 44.88 -5.70 27.65
CA MET A 142 45.98 -5.34 28.57
C MET A 142 45.46 -4.42 29.68
N ALA A 143 45.50 -4.91 30.92
CA ALA A 143 45.70 -4.18 32.20
C ALA A 143 45.77 -5.27 33.29
N ALA A 144 46.95 -5.60 33.83
CA ALA A 144 47.74 -4.92 34.87
C ALA A 144 47.22 -5.24 36.28
#